data_AF-A0A383EEA7-F1
#
_entry.id   AF-A0A383EEA7-F1
#
_cell.length_a   1.000
_cell.length_b   1.000
_cell.length_c   1.000
_cell.angle_alpha   90.00
_cell.angle_beta   90.00
_cell.angle_gamma   90.00
#
_symmetry.space_group_name_H-M   'P 1'
#
loop_
_entity.id
_entity.type
_entity.pdbx_description
1 polymer ?
#
loop_
_entity_poly.entity_id
_entity_poly.type
_entity_poly.pdbx_seq_one_letter_code
_entity_poly.pdbx_strand_id
1 'polypeptide(L)'
;MTLDIIHKDCKQDLSKDKKLPKDSFLVVYEVDGETKYDITRAASQVEIFDHYHDNFGKVISITWTDGVVDPKTYANSKKSAVKKPPERKRRKREDKKDG
;
A
#
# COMPACT_ATOMS: atom_id res chain seq x y z
N MET A 1 -7.96 -13.88 3.48
CA MET A 1 -7.00 -12.95 2.87
C MET A 1 -5.99 -12.68 3.97
N THR A 2 -4.70 -12.95 3.76
CA THR A 2 -3.68 -12.70 4.79
C THR A 2 -3.36 -11.22 4.86
N LEU A 3 -2.97 -10.73 6.04
CA LEU A 3 -2.46 -9.36 6.24
C LEU A 3 -1.35 -9.00 5.24
N ASP A 4 -1.53 -7.88 4.52
CA ASP A 4 -0.59 -7.33 3.54
C ASP A 4 -0.06 -5.98 4.05
N ILE A 5 1.24 -5.89 4.31
CA ILE A 5 1.88 -4.64 4.74
C ILE A 5 2.24 -3.83 3.50
N ILE A 6 1.65 -2.63 3.38
CA ILE A 6 1.89 -1.71 2.27
C ILE A 6 3.11 -0.84 2.57
N HIS A 7 3.13 -0.23 3.76
CA HIS A 7 4.25 0.57 4.25
C HIS A 7 4.55 0.17 5.70
N LYS A 8 5.81 -0.15 5.98
CA LYS A 8 6.30 -0.46 7.32
C LYS A 8 7.12 0.71 7.85
N ASP A 9 7.00 0.99 9.14
CA ASP A 9 7.73 2.03 9.88
C ASP A 9 7.72 3.37 9.14
N CYS A 10 6.51 3.80 8.83
CA CYS A 10 6.24 4.91 7.94
C CYS A 10 5.79 6.15 8.72
N LYS A 11 5.70 7.29 8.04
CA LYS A 11 5.14 8.51 8.65
C LYS A 11 3.62 8.42 8.66
N GLN A 12 3.01 8.89 9.73
CA GLN A 12 1.55 8.98 9.85
C GLN A 12 0.88 9.68 8.65
N ASP A 13 1.52 10.72 8.08
CA ASP A 13 0.95 11.47 6.94
C ASP A 13 0.77 10.65 5.67
N LEU A 14 1.45 9.51 5.52
CA LEU A 14 1.23 8.63 4.38
C LEU A 14 -0.18 8.02 4.38
N SER A 15 -0.83 7.93 5.55
CA SER A 15 -2.24 7.49 5.64
C SER A 15 -3.22 8.42 4.91
N LYS A 16 -2.80 9.64 4.58
CA LYS A 16 -3.62 10.62 3.85
C LYS A 16 -3.46 10.51 2.32
N ASP A 17 -2.60 9.61 1.83
CA ASP A 17 -2.38 9.45 0.39
C ASP A 17 -3.59 8.76 -0.26
N LYS A 18 -4.28 9.49 -1.14
CA LYS A 18 -5.41 9.00 -1.93
C LYS A 18 -5.06 7.83 -2.86
N LYS A 19 -3.77 7.63 -3.17
CA LYS A 19 -3.30 6.48 -3.95
C LYS A 19 -3.35 5.16 -3.19
N LEU A 20 -3.58 5.22 -1.88
CA LEU A 20 -3.82 4.04 -1.08
C LEU A 20 -5.17 3.40 -1.45
N PRO A 21 -5.28 2.09 -1.29
CA PRO A 21 -6.53 1.39 -1.53
C PRO A 21 -7.56 1.73 -0.44
N LYS A 22 -8.84 1.74 -0.80
CA LYS A 22 -9.92 2.09 0.14
C LYS A 22 -10.05 1.14 1.33
N ASP A 23 -9.46 -0.05 1.22
CA ASP A 23 -9.45 -1.08 2.25
C ASP A 23 -8.16 -1.07 3.10
N SER A 24 -7.31 -0.03 3.02
CA SER A 24 -6.13 0.08 3.88
C SER A 24 -6.39 0.77 5.22
N PHE A 25 -5.59 0.35 6.20
CA PHE A 25 -5.62 0.79 7.57
C PHE A 25 -4.27 1.35 7.99
N LEU A 26 -4.29 2.41 8.78
CA LEU A 26 -3.16 2.90 9.56
C LEU A 26 -3.17 2.17 10.91
N VAL A 27 -2.07 1.48 11.21
CA VAL A 27 -1.83 0.80 12.48
C VAL A 27 -0.83 1.62 13.26
N VAL A 28 -1.22 2.01 14.48
CA VAL A 28 -0.37 2.69 15.44
C VAL A 28 -0.10 1.70 16.56
N TYR A 29 1.17 1.40 16.81
CA TYR A 29 1.61 0.42 17.79
C TYR A 29 2.88 0.91 18.49
N GLU A 30 3.20 0.33 19.65
CA GLU A 30 4.37 0.71 20.44
C GLU A 30 5.37 -0.45 20.50
N VAL A 31 6.65 -0.15 20.27
CA VAL A 31 7.76 -1.10 20.41
C VAL A 31 8.85 -0.40 21.21
N ASP A 32 9.26 -0.99 22.34
CA ASP A 32 10.31 -0.47 23.21
C ASP A 32 10.08 1.00 23.66
N GLY A 33 8.82 1.40 23.83
CA GLY A 33 8.43 2.77 24.20
C GLY A 33 8.38 3.77 23.03
N GLU A 34 8.66 3.33 21.81
CA GLU A 34 8.56 4.14 20.60
C GLU A 34 7.24 3.86 19.86
N THR A 35 6.51 4.92 19.51
CA THR A 35 5.31 4.81 18.68
C THR A 35 5.70 4.65 17.21
N LYS A 36 5.23 3.57 16.59
CA LYS A 36 5.45 3.24 15.18
C LYS A 36 4.13 3.22 14.42
N TYR A 37 4.24 3.44 13.11
CA TYR A 37 3.10 3.52 12.21
C TYR A 37 3.32 2.62 11.01
N ASP A 38 2.35 1.76 10.73
CA ASP A 38 2.34 0.93 9.53
C ASP A 38 1.03 1.15 8.76
N ILE A 39 1.09 1.00 7.44
CA ILE A 39 -0.10 0.97 6.59
C ILE A 39 -0.28 -0.44 6.08
N THR A 40 -1.41 -1.05 6.40
CA THR A 40 -1.70 -2.45 6.11
C THR A 40 -3.04 -2.62 5.41
N ARG A 41 -3.25 -3.81 4.86
CA ARG A 41 -4.52 -4.28 4.31
C ARG A 41 -4.82 -5.66 4.89
N ALA A 42 -6.05 -5.86 5.35
CA ALA A 42 -6.51 -7.16 5.83
C ALA A 42 -8.01 -7.32 5.58
N ALA A 43 -8.54 -8.51 5.84
CA ALA A 43 -9.98 -8.74 5.74
C ALA A 43 -10.76 -8.01 6.85
N SER A 44 -10.15 -7.81 8.02
CA SER A 44 -10.76 -7.14 9.16
C SER A 44 -9.73 -6.46 10.06
N GLN A 45 -10.17 -5.50 10.87
CA GLN A 45 -9.32 -4.88 11.89
C GLN A 45 -8.92 -5.86 13.00
N VAL A 46 -9.73 -6.89 13.27
CA VAL A 46 -9.43 -7.94 14.27
C VAL A 46 -8.17 -8.70 13.85
N GLU A 47 -8.09 -9.11 12.58
CA GLU A 47 -6.89 -9.79 12.05
C GLU A 47 -5.62 -8.93 12.16
N ILE A 48 -5.75 -7.62 11.97
CA ILE A 48 -4.65 -6.67 12.17
C ILE A 48 -4.29 -6.61 13.64
N PHE A 49 -5.27 -6.48 14.52
CA PHE A 49 -5.05 -6.41 15.96
C PHE A 49 -4.31 -7.67 16.46
N ASP A 50 -4.82 -8.86 16.15
CA ASP A 50 -4.22 -10.12 16.58
C ASP A 50 -2.76 -10.22 16.10
N HIS A 51 -2.49 -9.91 14.82
CA HIS A 51 -1.15 -9.93 14.28
C HIS A 51 -0.19 -8.97 14.99
N TYR A 52 -0.59 -7.72 15.23
CA TYR A 52 0.29 -6.73 15.86
C TYR A 52 0.41 -6.95 17.37
N HIS A 53 -0.66 -7.40 18.03
CA HIS A 53 -0.66 -7.71 19.45
C HIS A 53 0.23 -8.92 19.75
N ASP A 54 0.15 -9.99 18.96
CA ASP A 54 0.99 -11.18 19.16
C ASP A 54 2.48 -10.91 18.91
N ASN A 55 2.81 -10.00 17.99
CA ASN A 55 4.20 -9.69 17.63
C ASN A 55 4.83 -8.57 18.49
N PHE A 56 4.06 -7.54 18.84
CA PHE A 56 4.57 -6.32 19.48
C PHE A 56 3.92 -6.02 20.84
N GLY A 57 2.86 -6.75 21.20
CA GLY A 57 2.10 -6.56 22.43
C GLY A 57 1.13 -5.38 22.34
N LYS A 58 1.63 -4.15 22.21
CA LYS A 58 0.79 -2.96 22.40
C LYS A 58 0.36 -2.30 21.09
N VAL A 59 -0.92 -2.49 20.75
CA VAL A 59 -1.60 -1.76 19.67
C VAL A 59 -2.31 -0.54 20.26
N ILE A 60 -2.01 0.65 19.74
CA ILE A 60 -2.58 1.92 20.20
C ILE A 60 -3.89 2.21 19.44
N SER A 61 -3.87 2.12 18.11
CA SER A 61 -5.07 2.33 17.30
C SER A 61 -4.95 1.70 15.92
N ILE A 62 -6.11 1.35 15.35
CA ILE A 62 -6.24 0.90 13.96
C ILE A 62 -7.34 1.74 13.33
N THR A 63 -6.99 2.56 12.35
CA THR A 63 -7.92 3.48 11.68
C THR A 63 -7.87 3.33 10.18
N TRP A 64 -8.92 3.73 9.48
CA TRP A 64 -8.91 3.77 8.02
C TRP A 64 -7.99 4.88 7.51
N THR A 65 -7.31 4.61 6.41
CA THR A 65 -6.59 5.64 5.63
C THR A 65 -7.55 6.43 4.72
N ASP A 66 -7.11 7.57 4.18
CA ASP A 66 -7.85 8.35 3.17
C ASP A 66 -7.73 7.77 1.74
N GLY A 67 -7.37 6.49 1.64
CA GLY A 67 -7.23 5.78 0.37
C GLY A 67 -8.55 5.72 -0.39
N VAL A 68 -8.49 5.94 -1.71
CA VAL A 68 -9.67 5.89 -2.59
C VAL A 68 -9.53 4.89 -3.74
N VAL A 69 -8.37 4.24 -3.88
CA VAL A 69 -8.13 3.30 -4.97
C VAL A 69 -8.95 2.02 -4.74
N ASP A 70 -9.58 1.49 -5.78
CA ASP A 70 -10.32 0.25 -5.65
C ASP A 70 -9.38 -0.93 -5.29
N PRO A 71 -9.70 -1.74 -4.28
CA PRO A 71 -8.83 -2.81 -3.81
C PRO A 71 -8.49 -3.86 -4.87
N LYS A 72 -9.40 -4.13 -5.81
CA LYS A 72 -9.17 -5.11 -6.89
C LYS A 72 -8.13 -4.57 -7.86
N THR A 73 -8.24 -3.30 -8.24
CA THR A 73 -7.28 -2.62 -9.13
C THR A 73 -5.91 -2.51 -8.46
N TYR A 74 -5.88 -2.19 -7.16
CA TYR A 74 -4.64 -2.13 -6.38
C TYR A 74 -3.94 -3.50 -6.28
N ALA A 75 -4.69 -4.58 -6.04
CA ALA A 75 -4.11 -5.93 -6.01
C ALA A 75 -3.51 -6.35 -7.37
N ASN A 76 -4.13 -5.92 -8.48
CA ASN A 76 -3.64 -6.22 -9.83
C ASN A 76 -2.40 -5.41 -10.22
N SER A 77 -2.22 -4.19 -9.69
CA SER A 77 -1.03 -3.38 -9.95
C SER A 77 0.23 -4.00 -9.30
N LYS A 78 0.14 -4.54 -8.08
CA LYS A 78 1.22 -5.32 -7.45
C LYS A 78 1.65 -6.53 -8.29
N LYS A 79 0.70 -7.27 -8.88
CA LYS A 79 1.00 -8.43 -9.75
C LYS A 79 1.66 -8.02 -11.07
N SER A 80 1.36 -6.82 -11.57
CA SER A 80 1.88 -6.31 -12.83
C SER A 80 3.29 -5.73 -12.70
N ALA A 81 3.74 -5.35 -11.50
CA ALA A 81 5.10 -4.89 -11.25
C ALA A 81 6.18 -5.97 -11.44
N VAL A 82 5.81 -7.25 -11.50
CA VAL A 82 6.71 -8.36 -11.87
C VAL A 82 6.89 -8.49 -13.40
N LYS A 83 6.11 -7.77 -14.21
CA LYS A 83 6.45 -7.56 -15.63
C LYS A 83 7.03 -6.16 -15.78
N LYS A 84 8.37 -6.09 -15.85
CA LYS A 84 9.11 -4.91 -16.35
C LYS A 84 8.29 -4.27 -17.49
N PRO A 85 8.10 -2.95 -17.50
CA PRO A 85 7.40 -2.31 -18.61
C PRO A 85 8.14 -2.66 -19.91
N PRO A 86 7.48 -3.14 -20.98
CA PRO A 86 8.12 -3.20 -22.26
C PRO A 86 8.47 -1.76 -22.62
N GLU A 87 9.77 -1.51 -22.68
CA GLU A 87 10.37 -0.25 -23.09
C GLU A 87 9.61 0.27 -24.32
N ARG A 88 8.95 1.42 -24.17
CA ARG A 88 8.33 2.12 -25.31
C ARG A 88 9.47 2.53 -26.25
N LYS A 89 9.85 1.63 -27.16
CA LYS A 89 10.59 1.99 -28.37
C LYS A 89 9.72 2.99 -29.14
N ARG A 90 10.00 4.28 -28.95
CA ARG A 90 9.56 5.35 -29.85
C ARG A 90 10.00 4.95 -31.25
N ARG A 91 9.09 4.42 -32.07
CA ARG A 91 9.31 4.35 -33.52
C ARG A 91 9.31 5.79 -34.02
N LYS A 92 10.50 6.32 -34.27
CA LYS A 92 10.74 7.49 -35.11
C LYS A 92 10.11 7.18 -36.47
N ARG A 93 8.97 7.79 -36.80
CA ARG A 93 8.51 7.86 -38.18
C ARG A 93 9.29 9.00 -38.83
N GLU A 94 10.34 8.62 -39.53
CA GLU A 94 10.94 9.43 -40.58
C GLU A 94 10.37 8.87 -41.88
N ASP A 95 9.46 9.59 -42.52
CA ASP A 95 9.06 9.31 -43.90
C ASP A 95 8.76 10.63 -44.62
N LYS A 96 9.77 11.00 -45.41
CA LYS A 96 9.73 11.56 -46.78
C LYS A 96 8.53 12.42 -47.17
N LYS A 97 8.84 13.69 -47.44
CA LYS A 97 8.04 14.59 -48.26
C LYS A 97 8.48 14.39 -49.72
N ASP A 98 7.75 13.57 -50.46
CA ASP A 98 7.78 13.54 -51.93
C ASP A 98 6.62 14.43 -52.42
N GLY A 99 6.92 15.40 -53.29
CA GLY A 99 5.96 16.31 -53.90
C GLY A 99 6.51 17.73 -54.08
#